data_AF-A0A1N6KTI9-F1
#
_entry.id   AF-A0A1N6KTI9-F1
#
_cell.length_a   1.000
_cell.length_b   1.000
_cell.length_c   1.000
_cell.angle_alpha   90.00
_cell.angle_beta   90.00
_cell.angle_gamma   90.00
#
_symmetry.space_group_name_H-M   'P 1'
#
loop_
_entity.id
_entity.type
_entity.pdbx_description
1 polymer ?
#
loop_
_entity_poly.entity_id
_entity_poly.type
_entity_poly.pdbx_seq_one_letter_code
_entity_poly.pdbx_strand_id
1 'polypeptide(L)'
;MNPIERIKNDIAVRHPGLAISLDRPIDENGPWFLDVHRKGGRSPVVVEWRPERGFGVSTPSDDDYGSGPDEVYGNVKAATDRVAELIRTEVDPSRRKPSG
;
A
#
# COMPACT_ATOMS: atom_id res chain seq x y z
N MET A 1 7.23 -3.97 -17.39
CA MET A 1 6.50 -3.44 -16.23
C MET A 1 6.26 -4.58 -15.25
N ASN A 2 6.78 -4.45 -14.03
CA ASN A 2 6.59 -5.44 -12.97
C ASN A 2 5.19 -5.33 -12.34
N PRO A 3 4.78 -6.27 -11.49
CA PRO A 3 3.45 -6.28 -10.89
C PRO A 3 3.10 -5.06 -10.01
N ILE A 4 4.02 -4.51 -9.21
CA ILE A 4 3.73 -3.32 -8.37
C ILE A 4 3.63 -2.04 -9.21
N GLU A 5 4.39 -1.94 -10.31
CA GLU A 5 4.23 -0.86 -11.29
C GLU A 5 2.84 -0.87 -11.95
N ARG A 6 2.22 -2.05 -12.10
CA ARG A 6 0.82 -2.16 -12.56
C ARG A 6 -0.15 -1.56 -11.56
N ILE A 7 0.04 -1.84 -10.26
CA ILE A 7 -0.78 -1.25 -9.19
C ILE A 7 -0.63 0.27 -9.23
N LYS A 8 0.61 0.80 -9.28
CA LYS A 8 0.86 2.24 -9.38
C LYS A 8 0.08 2.88 -10.53
N ASN A 9 0.18 2.31 -11.73
CA ASN A 9 -0.49 2.85 -12.91
C ASN A 9 -2.01 2.80 -12.80
N ASP A 10 -2.58 1.69 -12.32
CA ASP A 10 -4.02 1.56 -12.14
C ASP A 10 -4.55 2.57 -11.10
N ILE A 11 -3.83 2.76 -9.99
CA ILE A 11 -4.21 3.75 -8.96
C ILE A 11 -4.09 5.18 -9.49
N ALA A 12 -3.03 5.51 -10.22
CA ALA A 12 -2.86 6.83 -10.82
C ALA A 12 -3.99 7.18 -11.81
N VAL A 13 -4.47 6.19 -12.58
CA VAL A 13 -5.62 6.35 -13.50
C VAL A 13 -6.94 6.52 -12.73
N ARG A 14 -7.18 5.69 -11.71
CA ARG A 14 -8.43 5.72 -10.93
C ARG A 14 -8.54 6.95 -10.02
N HIS A 15 -7.41 7.49 -9.57
CA HIS A 15 -7.34 8.58 -8.60
C HIS A 15 -6.38 9.68 -9.05
N PRO A 16 -6.75 10.45 -10.10
CA PRO A 16 -5.90 11.51 -10.61
C PRO A 16 -5.64 12.58 -9.53
N GLY A 17 -4.39 13.01 -9.40
CA GLY A 17 -3.97 14.06 -8.47
C GLY A 17 -3.64 13.59 -7.05
N LEU A 18 -3.51 12.29 -6.80
CA LEU A 18 -2.81 11.78 -5.62
C LEU A 18 -1.28 11.83 -5.85
N ALA A 19 -0.53 12.12 -4.79
CA ALA A 19 0.91 11.95 -4.81
C ALA A 19 1.22 10.46 -4.58
N ILE A 20 2.03 9.88 -5.48
CA ILE A 20 2.36 8.46 -5.49
C ILE A 20 3.87 8.31 -5.71
N SER A 21 4.57 7.69 -4.77
CA SER A 21 5.99 7.30 -4.88
C SER A 21 6.11 5.79 -5.12
N LEU A 22 7.11 5.39 -5.90
CA LEU A 22 7.45 3.98 -6.08
C LEU A 22 8.95 3.82 -5.90
N ASP A 23 9.33 3.18 -4.82
CA ASP A 23 10.71 2.92 -4.46
C ASP A 23 11.12 1.52 -4.86
N ARG A 24 12.27 1.45 -5.53
CA ARG A 24 12.90 0.19 -5.91
C ARG A 24 13.57 -0.43 -4.69
N PRO A 25 13.69 -1.75 -4.64
CA PRO A 25 14.39 -2.40 -3.55
C PRO A 25 15.87 -2.03 -3.59
N ILE A 26 16.47 -1.93 -2.41
CA ILE A 26 17.90 -1.63 -2.26
C ILE A 26 18.76 -2.79 -2.76
N ASP A 27 18.28 -4.02 -2.61
CA ASP A 27 18.88 -5.24 -3.10
C ASP A 27 17.90 -6.06 -3.95
N GLU A 28 18.41 -7.00 -4.73
CA GLU A 28 17.61 -7.81 -5.67
C GLU A 28 16.54 -8.71 -5.01
N ASN A 29 16.65 -8.96 -3.70
CA ASN A 29 15.69 -9.73 -2.92
C ASN A 29 14.78 -8.84 -2.04
N GLY A 30 15.01 -7.53 -2.06
CA GLY A 30 14.33 -6.55 -1.23
C GLY A 30 12.90 -6.28 -1.71
N PRO A 31 12.07 -5.68 -0.85
CA PRO A 31 10.73 -5.27 -1.22
C PRO A 31 10.75 -3.99 -2.05
N TRP A 32 9.90 -3.93 -3.05
CA TRP A 32 9.47 -2.66 -3.63
C TRP A 32 8.44 -2.02 -2.69
N PHE A 33 8.44 -0.69 -2.62
CA PHE A 33 7.43 0.06 -1.88
C PHE A 33 6.69 1.03 -2.78
N LEU A 34 5.37 1.08 -2.66
CA LEU A 34 4.49 2.03 -3.31
C LEU A 34 3.71 2.78 -2.23
N ASP A 35 3.98 4.06 -2.06
CA ASP A 35 3.23 4.92 -1.14
C ASP A 35 2.22 5.74 -1.91
N VAL A 36 0.97 5.70 -1.43
CA VAL A 36 -0.11 6.53 -1.93
C VAL A 36 -0.51 7.51 -0.86
N HIS A 37 -0.12 8.78 -1.04
CA HIS A 37 -0.43 9.85 -0.09
C HIS A 37 -1.87 10.31 -0.26
N ARG A 38 -2.69 9.98 0.74
CA ARG A 38 -4.09 10.38 0.81
C ARG A 38 -4.20 11.86 1.16
N LYS A 39 -5.27 12.51 0.68
CA LYS A 39 -5.57 13.92 1.00
C LYS A 39 -6.04 14.07 2.45
N GLY A 40 -5.91 15.29 3.00
CA GLY A 40 -6.46 15.64 4.30
C GLY A 40 -5.69 15.11 5.51
N GLY A 41 -4.37 14.93 5.39
CA GLY A 41 -3.51 14.52 6.51
C GLY A 41 -3.71 13.07 6.99
N ARG A 42 -4.33 12.23 6.15
CA ARG A 42 -4.53 10.80 6.45
C ARG A 42 -3.22 10.05 6.23
N SER A 43 -3.00 8.98 7.00
CA SER A 43 -1.85 8.08 6.83
C SER A 43 -1.73 7.62 5.37
N PRO A 44 -0.55 7.39 4.81
CA PRO A 44 -0.44 6.82 3.46
C PRO A 44 -1.05 5.41 3.39
N VAL A 45 -1.40 4.97 2.18
CA VAL A 45 -1.56 3.54 1.90
C VAL A 45 -0.23 3.06 1.34
N VAL A 46 0.39 2.08 1.99
CA VAL A 46 1.68 1.53 1.58
C VAL A 46 1.45 0.14 1.01
N VAL A 47 2.03 -0.13 -0.15
CA VAL A 47 2.10 -1.46 -0.73
C VAL A 47 3.55 -1.90 -0.75
N GLU A 48 3.87 -2.97 -0.04
CA GLU A 48 5.13 -3.67 -0.22
C GLU A 48 4.95 -4.84 -1.19
N TRP A 49 5.94 -5.09 -2.04
CA TRP A 49 5.89 -6.24 -2.96
C TRP A 49 7.22 -6.94 -3.08
N ARG A 50 7.18 -8.28 -3.01
CA ARG A 50 8.27 -9.17 -3.41
C ARG A 50 7.74 -10.23 -4.37
N PRO A 51 8.50 -10.62 -5.40
CA PRO A 51 8.06 -11.62 -6.38
C PRO A 51 7.51 -12.91 -5.75
N GLU A 52 8.14 -13.39 -4.68
CA GLU A 52 7.78 -14.67 -4.04
C GLU A 52 6.74 -14.56 -2.92
N ARG A 53 6.53 -13.35 -2.36
CA ARG A 53 5.59 -13.15 -1.22
C ARG A 53 4.27 -12.50 -1.61
N GLY A 54 4.18 -11.89 -2.79
CA GLY A 54 3.00 -11.12 -3.19
C GLY A 54 3.02 -9.70 -2.61
N PHE A 55 1.84 -9.15 -2.35
CA PHE A 55 1.63 -7.74 -2.01
C PHE A 55 1.18 -7.60 -0.56
N GLY A 56 2.01 -7.00 0.29
CA GLY A 56 1.58 -6.51 1.59
C GLY A 56 0.93 -5.14 1.43
N VAL A 57 -0.21 -4.90 2.07
CA VAL A 57 -0.92 -3.62 2.09
C VAL A 57 -1.08 -3.18 3.54
N SER A 58 -0.75 -1.92 3.81
CA SER A 58 -0.91 -1.32 5.14
C SER A 58 -1.29 0.15 5.09
N THR A 59 -1.79 0.65 6.22
CA THR A 59 -1.97 2.08 6.49
C THR A 59 -1.20 2.46 7.75
N PRO A 60 0.14 2.52 7.69
CA PRO A 60 0.96 2.70 8.88
C PRO A 60 0.68 4.06 9.52
N SER A 61 0.49 4.06 10.84
CA SER A 61 0.63 5.29 11.64
C SER A 61 2.12 5.56 11.91
N ASP A 62 2.43 6.76 12.43
CA ASP A 62 3.82 7.14 12.77
C ASP A 62 4.47 6.15 13.76
N ASP A 63 3.67 5.41 14.53
CA ASP A 63 4.12 4.44 15.53
C ASP A 63 4.20 2.99 15.01
N ASP A 64 3.79 2.71 13.76
CA ASP A 64 3.67 1.34 13.21
C ASP A 64 4.92 0.85 12.44
N TYR A 65 6.05 1.54 12.56
CA TYR A 65 7.27 1.16 11.86
C TYR A 65 7.76 -0.25 12.29
N GLY A 66 7.83 -1.18 11.33
CA GLY A 66 8.33 -2.54 11.55
C GLY A 66 7.25 -3.60 11.85
N SER A 67 5.98 -3.23 11.92
CA SER A 67 4.87 -4.17 12.20
C SER A 67 4.53 -5.13 11.04
N GLY A 68 5.10 -4.90 9.86
CA GLY A 68 4.74 -5.64 8.63
C GLY A 68 3.39 -5.19 8.05
N PRO A 69 2.92 -5.84 6.97
CA PRO A 69 1.67 -5.46 6.32
C PRO A 69 0.44 -5.89 7.12
N ASP A 70 -0.62 -5.10 7.07
CA ASP A 70 -1.92 -5.42 7.67
C ASP A 70 -2.60 -6.58 6.93
N GLU A 71 -2.44 -6.61 5.60
CA GLU A 71 -3.10 -7.56 4.70
C GLU A 71 -2.12 -8.03 3.61
N VAL A 72 -2.22 -9.29 3.19
CA VAL A 72 -1.37 -9.85 2.11
C VAL A 72 -2.23 -10.42 0.98
N TYR A 73 -1.87 -10.07 -0.24
CA TYR A 73 -2.58 -10.45 -1.46
C TYR A 73 -1.65 -11.16 -2.44
N GLY A 74 -2.12 -12.28 -3.02
CA GLY A 74 -1.35 -13.06 -3.99
C GLY A 74 -1.40 -12.54 -5.44
N ASN A 75 -2.21 -11.53 -5.74
CA ASN A 75 -2.35 -11.02 -7.10
C ASN A 75 -2.61 -9.52 -7.18
N VAL A 76 -2.22 -8.94 -8.32
CA VAL A 76 -2.30 -7.50 -8.62
C VAL A 76 -3.72 -6.96 -8.48
N LYS A 77 -4.73 -7.70 -8.97
CA LYS A 77 -6.11 -7.22 -8.99
C LYS A 77 -6.64 -7.02 -7.57
N ALA A 78 -6.48 -8.02 -6.72
CA ALA A 78 -6.97 -7.97 -5.34
C ALA A 78 -6.27 -6.86 -4.54
N ALA A 79 -4.95 -6.74 -4.68
CA ALA A 79 -4.20 -5.65 -4.05
C ALA A 79 -4.66 -4.27 -4.55
N THR A 80 -4.85 -4.10 -5.86
CA THR A 80 -5.31 -2.83 -6.46
C THR A 80 -6.69 -2.45 -5.96
N ASP A 81 -7.63 -3.41 -5.92
CA ASP A 81 -8.99 -3.15 -5.47
C ASP A 81 -9.02 -2.76 -3.99
N ARG A 82 -8.18 -3.39 -3.16
CA ARG A 82 -8.03 -3.02 -1.74
C ARG A 82 -7.42 -1.64 -1.55
N VAL A 83 -6.35 -1.32 -2.27
CA VAL A 83 -5.72 0.02 -2.21
C VAL A 83 -6.73 1.09 -2.61
N ALA A 84 -7.50 0.88 -3.69
CA ALA A 84 -8.55 1.80 -4.12
C ALA A 84 -9.68 1.97 -3.08
N GLU A 85 -10.01 0.92 -2.33
CA GLU A 85 -10.91 1.01 -1.19
C GLU A 85 -10.32 1.88 -0.06
N LEU A 86 -9.10 1.58 0.39
CA LEU A 86 -8.43 2.29 1.49
C LEU A 86 -8.15 3.77 1.21
N ILE A 87 -7.94 4.13 -0.07
CA ILE A 87 -7.84 5.51 -0.52
C ILE A 87 -9.13 6.29 -0.24
N ARG A 88 -10.29 5.65 -0.44
CA ARG A 88 -11.62 6.27 -0.28
C ARG A 88 -12.09 6.27 1.18
N THR A 89 -11.73 5.24 1.93
CA THR A 89 -12.19 5.04 3.30
C THR A 89 -11.53 6.03 4.27
N GLU A 90 -12.32 6.60 5.17
CA GLU A 90 -11.87 7.55 6.20
C GLU A 90 -11.34 6.85 7.46
N VAL A 91 -11.77 5.60 7.68
CA VAL A 91 -11.40 4.79 8.83
C VAL A 91 -10.10 4.08 8.54
N ASP A 92 -9.08 4.36 9.35
CA ASP A 92 -7.83 3.60 9.39
C ASP A 92 -8.09 2.22 10.03
N PRO A 93 -7.93 1.09 9.31
CA PRO A 93 -8.13 -0.25 9.86
C PRO A 93 -7.23 -0.55 11.06
N SER A 94 -6.03 0.05 11.14
CA SER A 94 -5.11 -0.12 12.27
C SER A 94 -5.73 0.35 13.59
N ARG A 95 -6.57 1.40 13.53
CA ARG A 95 -7.30 1.96 14.69
C ARG A 95 -8.48 1.10 15.18
N ARG A 96 -8.80 -0.01 14.51
CA ARG A 96 -9.86 -0.93 14.95
C ARG A 96 -9.38 -2.03 15.91
N LYS A 97 -8.08 -2.13 16.23
CA LYS A 97 -7.64 -3.12 17.22
C LYS A 97 -8.19 -2.73 18.60
N PRO A 98 -8.99 -3.59 19.26
CA PRO A 98 -9.46 -3.31 20.61
C PRO A 98 -8.25 -3.31 21.54
N SER A 99 -8.17 -2.30 22.41
CA SER A 99 -7.28 -2.31 23.58
C SER A 99 -7.65 -3.52 24.42
N GLY A 100 -6.92 -4.61 24.26
CA GLY A 100 -6.97 -5.78 25.15
C GLY A 100 -6.14 -5.55 26.39
#